data_AF-A0A4R5VXF8-F1
#
_entry.id   AF-A0A4R5VXF8-F1
#
_cell.length_a   1.000
_cell.length_b   1.000
_cell.length_c   1.000
_cell.angle_alpha   90.00
_cell.angle_beta   90.00
_cell.angle_gamma   90.00
#
_symmetry.space_group_name_H-M   'P 1'
#
loop_
_entity.id
_entity.type
_entity.pdbx_description
1 polymer ?
#
loop_
_entity_poly.entity_id
_entity_poly.type
_entity_poly.pdbx_seq_one_letter_code
_entity_poly.pdbx_strand_id
1 'polypeptide(L)' 'MFLSKSLKLRREIESYRIQLYKQSKNQKLNDPVLVDMSEKLDQKTAELQKMIHIMMA' A
#
# COMPACT_ATOMS: atom_id res chain seq x y z
N MET A 1 -5.20 20.46 -2.42
CA MET A 1 -5.21 19.53 -1.25
C MET A 1 -5.22 18.05 -1.64
N PHE A 2 -5.89 17.64 -2.73
CA PHE A 2 -5.88 16.23 -3.18
C PHE A 2 -4.49 15.72 -3.61
N LEU A 3 -3.71 16.55 -4.33
CA LEU A 3 -2.39 16.17 -4.84
C LEU A 3 -1.36 15.88 -3.72
N SER A 4 -1.41 16.63 -2.62
CA SER A 4 -0.53 16.37 -1.46
C SER A 4 -0.95 15.13 -0.68
N LYS A 5 -2.25 14.85 -0.57
CA LYS A 5 -2.77 13.61 0.03
C LYS A 5 -2.39 12.38 -0.81
N SER A 6 -2.55 12.44 -2.14
CA SER A 6 -2.19 11.32 -3.02
C SER A 6 -0.68 11.06 -3.04
N LEU A 7 0.15 12.11 -3.02
CA LEU A 7 1.60 11.98 -2.87
C LEU A 7 2.01 11.35 -1.53
N LYS A 8 1.35 11.74 -0.43
CA LYS A 8 1.58 11.12 0.89
C LYS A 8 1.19 9.65 0.88
N LEU A 9 0.01 9.32 0.37
CA LEU A 9 -0.50 7.94 0.28
C LEU A 9 0.40 7.06 -0.59
N ARG A 10 0.90 7.59 -1.72
CA ARG A 10 1.89 6.90 -2.57
C ARG A 10 3.18 6.58 -1.80
N ARG A 11 3.71 7.52 -1.00
CA ARG A 11 4.91 7.27 -0.17
C ARG A 11 4.66 6.22 0.90
N GLU A 12 3.47 6.22 1.51
CA GLU A 12 3.08 5.19 2.48
C GLU A 12 3.01 3.80 1.84
N ILE A 13 2.38 3.68 0.66
CA ILE A 13 2.33 2.43 -0.11
C ILE A 13 3.73 1.90 -0.39
N GLU A 14 4.65 2.77 -0.84
CA GLU A 14 6.02 2.36 -1.16
C GLU A 14 6.77 1.88 0.11
N SER A 15 6.60 2.58 1.23
CA SER A 15 7.17 2.15 2.52
C SER A 15 6.62 0.79 2.95
N TYR A 16 5.30 0.57 2.81
CA TYR A 16 4.66 -0.71 3.13
C TYR A 16 5.15 -1.83 2.22
N ARG A 17 5.32 -1.60 0.91
CA ARG A 17 5.91 -2.59 -0.02
C ARG A 17 7.31 -3.02 0.41
N ILE A 18 8.15 -2.07 0.79
CA ILE A 18 9.52 -2.34 1.24
C ILE A 18 9.50 -3.17 2.54
N GLN A 19 8.62 -2.83 3.49
CA GLN A 19 8.48 -3.57 4.74
C GLN A 19 7.98 -5.00 4.50
N LEU A 20 6.96 -5.16 3.68
CA LEU A 20 6.40 -6.47 3.32
C LEU A 20 7.45 -7.34 2.63
N TYR A 21 8.22 -6.78 1.70
CA TYR A 21 9.32 -7.49 1.03
C TYR A 21 10.44 -7.91 2.00
N LYS A 22 10.75 -7.08 3.00
CA LYS A 22 11.73 -7.43 4.05
C LYS A 22 11.21 -8.55 4.94
N GLN A 23 9.93 -8.50 5.33
CA GLN A 23 9.33 -9.53 6.15
C GLN A 23 9.14 -10.85 5.40
N SER A 24 8.77 -10.81 4.11
CA SER A 24 8.60 -12.01 3.29
C SER A 24 9.91 -12.78 3.05
N LYS A 25 11.06 -12.13 3.23
CA LYS A 25 12.37 -12.82 3.23
C LYS A 25 12.64 -13.62 4.49
N ASN A 26 12.04 -13.22 5.62
CA ASN A 26 12.32 -13.77 6.94
C ASN A 26 11.17 -14.66 7.47
N GLN A 27 9.98 -14.58 6.87
CA GLN A 27 8.78 -15.31 7.27
C GLN A 27 8.23 -16.12 6.09
N LYS A 28 7.48 -17.19 6.40
CA LYS A 28 6.79 -17.99 5.37
C LYS A 28 5.69 -17.15 4.73
N LEU A 29 5.45 -17.33 3.43
CA LEU A 29 4.42 -16.57 2.69
C LEU A 29 3.00 -16.69 3.27
N ASN A 30 2.71 -17.77 4.00
CA ASN A 30 1.43 -17.98 4.69
C ASN A 30 1.41 -17.47 6.14
N ASP A 31 2.38 -16.66 6.54
CA ASP A 31 2.36 -16.01 7.84
C ASP A 31 1.15 -15.06 7.90
N PRO A 32 0.24 -15.21 8.88
CA PRO A 32 -0.93 -14.34 9.01
C PRO A 32 -0.56 -12.84 9.05
N VAL A 33 0.62 -12.50 9.58
CA VAL A 33 1.13 -11.13 9.62
C VAL A 33 1.43 -10.62 8.21
N LEU A 34 2.05 -11.44 7.36
CA LEU A 34 2.32 -11.07 5.96
C LEU A 34 1.03 -10.93 5.14
N VAL A 35 0.06 -11.80 5.40
CA VAL A 35 -1.26 -11.74 4.74
C VAL A 35 -1.99 -10.45 5.11
N ASP A 36 -2.06 -10.11 6.41
CA ASP A 36 -2.69 -8.87 6.89
C ASP A 36 -1.96 -7.61 6.37
N MET A 37 -0.63 -7.64 6.30
CA MET A 37 0.13 -6.54 5.69
C MET A 37 -0.13 -6.41 4.19
N SER A 38 -0.27 -7.53 3.47
CA SER A 38 -0.60 -7.50 2.04
C SER A 38 -1.99 -6.92 1.81
N GLU A 39 -2.98 -7.33 2.60
CA GLU A 39 -4.34 -6.82 2.50
C GLU A 39 -4.41 -5.30 2.77
N LYS A 40 -3.70 -4.82 3.81
CA LYS A 40 -3.60 -3.38 4.09
C LYS A 40 -2.95 -2.59 2.96
N LEU A 41 -1.94 -3.17 2.33
CA LEU A 41 -1.28 -2.55 1.18
C LEU A 41 -2.23 -2.44 -0.03
N ASP A 42 -3.02 -3.49 -0.28
CA ASP A 42 -4.00 -3.51 -1.36
C ASP A 42 -5.10 -2.47 -1.12
N GLN A 43 -5.61 -2.35 0.12
CA GLN A 43 -6.58 -1.32 0.51
C GLN A 43 -6.06 0.10 0.25
N LYS A 44 -4.83 0.40 0.67
CA LYS A 44 -4.19 1.72 0.42
C LYS A 44 -4.00 1.99 -1.06
N THR A 45 -3.62 0.97 -1.83
CA THR A 45 -3.45 1.07 -3.28
C THR A 45 -4.77 1.36 -3.98
N ALA A 46 -5.85 0.69 -3.59
CA ALA A 46 -7.20 0.94 -4.09
C ALA A 46 -7.70 2.35 -3.74
N GLU A 47 -7.41 2.85 -2.54
CA GLU A 47 -7.72 4.23 -2.15
C GLU A 47 -6.98 5.25 -3.03
N LEU A 48 -5.68 5.03 -3.29
CA LEU A 48 -4.90 5.88 -4.19
C LEU A 48 -5.45 5.86 -5.62
N GLN A 49 -5.82 4.69 -6.13
CA GLN A 49 -6.42 4.54 -7.46
C GLN A 49 -7.76 5.30 -7.57
N LYS A 50 -8.62 5.21 -6.54
CA LYS A 50 -9.87 5.98 -6.49
C LYS A 50 -9.59 7.48 -6.51
N MET A 51 -8.61 7.96 -5.74
CA MET A 51 -8.23 9.38 -5.75
C MET A 51 -7.72 9.82 -7.12
N ILE A 52 -6.89 9.01 -7.78
CA ILE A 52 -6.38 9.31 -9.13
C ILE A 52 -7.53 9.32 -10.15
N HIS A 53 -8.46 8.36 -10.07
CA HIS A 53 -9.61 8.30 -10.95
C HIS A 53 -10.50 9.55 -10.82
N ILE A 54 -10.81 9.99 -9.59
CA ILE A 54 -11.56 11.23 -9.34
C ILE A 54 -10.84 12.47 -9.89
N MET A 55 -9.50 12.47 -9.92
CA MET A 55 -8.72 13.59 -10.46
C MET A 55 -8.67 13.62 -11.99
N MET A 56 -8.91 12.49 -12.65
CA MET A 56 -8.87 12.36 -14.11
C MET A 56 -10.26 12.35 -14.76
N ALA A 57 -11.32 12.17 -13.98
CA ALA A 57 -12.72 12.25 -14.40
C ALA A 57 -13.22 13.71 -14.36
#